data_AF-A0A2A4IC91-F1
#
_entry.id   AF-A0A2A4IC91-F1
#
_cell.length_a   1.000
_cell.length_b   1.000
_cell.length_c   1.000
_cell.angle_alpha   90.00
_cell.angle_beta   90.00
_cell.angle_gamma   90.00
#
_symmetry.space_group_name_H-M   'P 1'
#
loop_
_entity.id
_entity.type
_entity.pdbx_description
1 polymer ?
#
loop_
_entity_poly.entity_id
_entity_poly.type
_entity_poly.pdbx_seq_one_letter_code
_entity_poly.pdbx_strand_id
1 'polypeptide(L)'
;MEDADVTAVRRFNRFYTQTIGALDARFLGTDASLPEARLLFEIATREPVTASVLQEVLGMDAGYLSRMIARFQARGWVVRVVREDDARARDLRLTEAGRKAFAIIDERQRAAVGDLLDDVPGTMRRDLVEALTRARLLLDPASGGPFHIRPFRTGEPALIAARQSVLYAESHGWGRALEVIEGEVTAAFLRDFDPAREQCWVAEIDGVMAGAVFVTDEGDGLARLRLLHVEPFARRRGIGEALVARCVGFARETGYTALTLWTQTVLEPARRIYAAQGFRCVETAMHDRFGVPLQGETWRLELAA
;
A
#
# COMPACT_ATOMS: atom_id res chain seq x y z
N MET A 1 21.13 -0.78 11.49
CA MET A 1 19.87 -1.18 12.13
C MET A 1 20.05 -0.92 13.60
N GLU A 2 19.33 0.04 14.14
CA GLU A 2 19.51 0.43 15.54
C GLU A 2 18.94 -0.66 16.45
N ASP A 3 19.58 -0.90 17.60
CA ASP A 3 19.12 -1.90 18.58
C ASP A 3 17.68 -1.62 19.06
N ALA A 4 17.26 -0.34 18.98
CA ALA A 4 15.90 0.11 19.23
C ALA A 4 14.86 -0.47 18.25
N ASP A 5 15.17 -0.54 16.95
CA ASP A 5 14.24 -1.03 15.91
C ASP A 5 13.93 -2.52 16.13
N VAL A 6 14.97 -3.32 16.33
CA VAL A 6 14.85 -4.76 16.61
C VAL A 6 14.07 -4.99 17.90
N THR A 7 14.33 -4.18 18.92
CA THR A 7 13.62 -4.27 20.21
C THR A 7 12.14 -3.95 20.06
N ALA A 8 11.77 -2.93 19.27
CA ALA A 8 10.39 -2.56 19.02
C ALA A 8 9.61 -3.69 18.33
N VAL A 9 10.15 -4.24 17.24
CA VAL A 9 9.51 -5.35 16.51
C VAL A 9 9.39 -6.60 17.38
N ARG A 10 10.44 -6.95 18.13
CA ARG A 10 10.40 -8.10 19.05
C ARG A 10 9.39 -7.91 20.18
N ARG A 11 9.22 -6.69 20.70
CA ARG A 11 8.22 -6.36 21.72
C ARG A 11 6.81 -6.55 21.15
N PHE A 12 6.54 -6.02 19.96
CA PHE A 12 5.26 -6.21 19.28
C PHE A 12 4.96 -7.69 19.03
N ASN A 13 5.91 -8.45 18.48
CA ASN A 13 5.71 -9.87 18.19
C ASN A 13 5.37 -10.69 19.44
N ARG A 14 6.04 -10.45 20.58
CA ARG A 14 5.70 -11.14 21.85
C ARG A 14 4.29 -10.81 22.32
N PHE A 15 3.96 -9.51 22.33
CA PHE A 15 2.62 -9.04 22.69
C PHE A 15 1.55 -9.65 21.78
N TYR A 16 1.76 -9.60 20.46
CA TYR A 16 0.78 -10.05 19.48
C TYR A 16 0.59 -11.58 19.49
N THR A 17 1.68 -12.35 19.63
CA THR A 17 1.63 -13.81 19.75
C THR A 17 0.78 -14.25 20.95
N GLN A 18 0.89 -13.54 22.08
CA GLN A 18 0.05 -13.77 23.25
C GLN A 18 -1.41 -13.34 23.00
N THR A 19 -1.62 -12.20 22.35
CA THR A 19 -2.94 -11.65 22.06
C THR A 19 -3.78 -12.57 21.18
N ILE A 20 -3.17 -13.19 20.15
CA ILE A 20 -3.90 -14.05 19.21
C ILE A 20 -4.02 -15.51 19.67
N GLY A 21 -3.60 -15.85 20.89
CA GLY A 21 -3.64 -17.23 21.39
C GLY A 21 -2.75 -18.20 20.60
N ALA A 22 -1.67 -17.72 19.96
CA ALA A 22 -0.83 -18.55 19.09
C ALA A 22 -0.09 -19.67 19.84
N LEU A 23 0.03 -19.55 21.17
CA LEU A 23 0.67 -20.54 22.03
C LEU A 23 -0.32 -21.59 22.55
N ASP A 24 -1.62 -21.47 22.26
CA ASP A 24 -2.62 -22.41 22.75
C ASP A 24 -2.54 -23.74 21.98
N ALA A 25 -2.50 -24.85 22.71
CA ALA A 25 -2.47 -26.20 22.12
C ALA A 25 -3.72 -26.50 21.27
N ARG A 26 -4.83 -25.84 21.58
CA ARG A 26 -6.08 -25.82 20.81
C ARG A 26 -6.36 -24.37 20.43
N PHE A 27 -6.07 -24.02 19.18
CA PHE A 27 -6.15 -22.64 18.73
C PHE A 27 -7.60 -22.15 18.82
N LEU A 28 -7.85 -21.14 19.65
CA LEU A 28 -9.19 -20.62 19.97
C LEU A 28 -10.17 -21.71 20.43
N GLY A 29 -9.67 -22.72 21.15
CA GLY A 29 -10.44 -23.86 21.66
C GLY A 29 -10.94 -24.83 20.58
N THR A 30 -10.44 -24.75 19.34
CA THR A 30 -10.80 -25.65 18.24
C THR A 30 -10.01 -26.96 18.30
N ASP A 31 -10.39 -27.94 17.48
CA ASP A 31 -9.63 -29.19 17.31
C ASP A 31 -8.38 -29.04 16.41
N ALA A 32 -8.07 -27.81 15.99
CA ALA A 32 -6.91 -27.48 15.18
C ALA A 32 -5.87 -26.69 15.99
N SER A 33 -4.60 -26.92 15.68
CA SER A 33 -3.51 -25.99 16.04
C SER A 33 -3.48 -24.79 15.10
N LEU A 34 -2.79 -23.70 15.44
CA LEU A 34 -2.68 -22.52 14.57
C LEU A 34 -2.14 -22.84 13.17
N PRO A 35 -1.05 -23.64 13.02
CA PRO A 35 -0.60 -24.06 11.69
C PRO A 35 -1.67 -24.84 10.92
N GLU A 36 -2.43 -25.70 11.60
CA GLU A 36 -3.52 -26.47 10.98
C GLU A 36 -4.66 -25.56 10.53
N ALA A 37 -5.10 -24.63 11.37
CA ALA A 37 -6.09 -23.62 11.02
C ALA A 37 -5.62 -22.82 9.79
N ARG A 38 -4.36 -22.40 9.76
CA ARG A 38 -3.78 -21.67 8.63
C ARG A 38 -3.73 -22.51 7.35
N LEU A 39 -3.28 -23.76 7.42
CA LEU A 39 -3.28 -24.67 6.27
C LEU A 39 -4.69 -24.89 5.73
N LEU A 40 -5.67 -25.10 6.60
CA LEU A 40 -7.06 -25.32 6.20
C LEU A 40 -7.64 -24.08 5.52
N PHE A 41 -7.32 -22.87 6.00
CA PHE A 41 -7.66 -21.61 5.36
C PHE A 41 -7.07 -21.48 3.95
N GLU A 42 -5.77 -21.77 3.76
CA GLU A 42 -5.17 -21.69 2.42
C GLU A 42 -5.78 -22.71 1.45
N ILE A 43 -6.16 -23.90 1.91
CA ILE A 43 -6.88 -24.90 1.09
C ILE A 43 -8.29 -24.39 0.75
N ALA A 44 -9.05 -23.94 1.74
CA ALA A 44 -10.43 -23.47 1.57
C ALA A 44 -10.55 -22.32 0.54
N THR A 45 -9.54 -21.46 0.47
CA THR A 45 -9.55 -20.25 -0.37
C THR A 45 -8.96 -20.45 -1.76
N ARG A 46 -8.27 -21.56 -2.00
CA ARG A 46 -7.57 -21.84 -3.27
C ARG A 46 -7.90 -23.18 -3.89
N GLU A 47 -8.84 -23.95 -3.32
CA GLU A 47 -9.18 -25.26 -3.89
C GLU A 47 -9.72 -25.14 -5.33
N PRO A 48 -9.31 -26.03 -6.26
CA PRO A 48 -8.28 -27.07 -6.09
C PRO A 48 -6.85 -26.49 -6.00
N VAL A 49 -6.04 -26.98 -5.04
CA VAL A 49 -4.67 -26.49 -4.81
C VAL A 49 -3.66 -27.62 -4.61
N THR A 50 -2.42 -27.46 -5.08
CA THR A 50 -1.35 -28.45 -4.86
C THR A 50 -0.62 -28.24 -3.54
N ALA A 51 0.04 -29.29 -3.05
CA ALA A 51 0.94 -29.16 -1.90
C ALA A 51 2.07 -28.17 -2.15
N SER A 52 2.63 -28.11 -3.37
CA SER A 52 3.74 -27.20 -3.70
C SER A 52 3.36 -25.72 -3.53
N VAL A 53 2.17 -25.32 -3.97
CA VAL A 53 1.66 -23.96 -3.80
C VAL A 53 1.47 -23.65 -2.31
N LEU A 54 0.96 -24.60 -1.52
CA LEU A 54 0.79 -24.42 -0.08
C LEU A 54 2.13 -24.29 0.66
N GLN A 55 3.18 -25.01 0.24
CA GLN A 55 4.52 -24.87 0.81
C GLN A 55 5.07 -23.47 0.60
N GLU A 56 4.95 -22.95 -0.63
CA GLU A 56 5.42 -21.63 -1.00
C GLU A 56 4.70 -20.54 -0.21
N VAL A 57 3.36 -20.60 -0.16
CA VAL A 57 2.53 -19.60 0.53
C VAL A 57 2.73 -19.62 2.05
N LEU A 58 2.90 -20.79 2.66
CA LEU A 58 3.01 -20.93 4.11
C LEU A 58 4.45 -20.88 4.63
N GLY A 59 5.45 -20.95 3.75
CA GLY A 59 6.86 -21.10 4.14
C GLY A 59 7.13 -22.37 4.96
N MET A 60 6.32 -23.43 4.78
CA MET A 60 6.42 -24.68 5.54
C MET A 60 7.30 -25.70 4.84
N ASP A 61 8.05 -26.48 5.63
CA ASP A 61 8.84 -27.60 5.08
C ASP A 61 7.93 -28.72 4.54
N ALA A 62 8.41 -29.43 3.52
CA ALA A 62 7.66 -30.48 2.82
C ALA A 62 7.21 -31.61 3.75
N GLY A 63 8.04 -31.98 4.72
CA GLY A 63 7.77 -33.06 5.66
C GLY A 63 6.66 -32.68 6.63
N TYR A 64 6.74 -31.47 7.20
CA TYR A 64 5.72 -30.96 8.12
C TYR A 64 4.38 -30.76 7.44
N LEU A 65 4.35 -30.14 6.25
CA LEU A 65 3.12 -30.00 5.48
C LEU A 65 2.51 -31.36 5.14
N SER A 66 3.32 -32.32 4.69
CA SER A 66 2.84 -33.67 4.36
C SER A 66 2.23 -34.37 5.57
N ARG A 67 2.84 -34.24 6.75
CA ARG A 67 2.29 -34.78 8.01
C ARG A 67 0.93 -34.14 8.35
N MET A 68 0.79 -32.82 8.18
CA MET A 68 -0.48 -32.13 8.42
C MET A 68 -1.57 -32.56 7.44
N ILE A 69 -1.27 -32.64 6.14
CA ILE A 69 -2.21 -33.13 5.13
C ILE A 69 -2.66 -34.55 5.45
N ALA A 70 -1.74 -35.44 5.83
CA ALA A 70 -2.10 -36.81 6.22
C ALA A 70 -3.06 -36.85 7.43
N ARG A 71 -2.86 -35.98 8.43
CA ARG A 71 -3.80 -35.83 9.56
C ARG A 71 -5.17 -35.32 9.09
N PHE A 72 -5.23 -34.37 8.17
CA PHE A 72 -6.50 -33.89 7.62
C PHE A 72 -7.24 -34.95 6.81
N GLN A 73 -6.52 -35.79 6.06
CA GLN A 73 -7.12 -36.93 5.37
C GLN A 73 -7.66 -37.97 6.37
N ALA A 74 -6.92 -38.27 7.44
CA ALA A 74 -7.37 -39.18 8.49
C ALA A 74 -8.59 -38.66 9.26
N ARG A 75 -8.71 -37.33 9.44
CA ARG A 75 -9.91 -36.67 9.99
C ARG A 75 -11.06 -36.54 8.98
N GLY A 76 -10.85 -36.95 7.74
CA GLY A 76 -11.83 -36.80 6.66
C GLY A 76 -12.08 -35.36 6.24
N TRP A 77 -11.18 -34.42 6.55
CA TRP A 77 -11.33 -32.99 6.21
C TRP A 77 -10.85 -32.66 4.80
N VAL A 78 -9.85 -33.38 4.30
CA VAL A 78 -9.22 -33.12 2.99
C VAL A 78 -9.17 -34.41 2.17
N VAL A 79 -9.36 -34.27 0.86
CA VAL A 79 -9.16 -35.35 -0.12
C VAL A 79 -8.13 -34.92 -1.16
N ARG A 80 -7.38 -35.91 -1.70
CA ARG A 80 -6.50 -35.74 -2.85
C ARG A 80 -7.22 -36.24 -4.10
N VAL A 81 -7.34 -35.39 -5.11
CA VAL A 81 -7.96 -35.70 -6.39
C VAL A 81 -6.87 -35.69 -7.47
N VAL A 82 -6.92 -36.66 -8.39
CA VAL A 82 -6.04 -36.66 -9.56
C VAL A 82 -6.42 -35.49 -10.45
N ARG A 83 -5.44 -34.69 -10.87
CA ARG A 83 -5.71 -33.63 -11.84
C ARG A 83 -5.97 -34.26 -13.21
N GLU A 84 -7.02 -33.81 -13.90
CA GLU A 84 -7.40 -34.34 -15.21
C GLU A 84 -6.29 -34.11 -16.26
N ASP A 85 -5.62 -32.97 -16.20
CA ASP A 85 -4.57 -32.57 -17.16
C ASP A 85 -3.15 -33.07 -16.80
N ASP A 86 -2.94 -33.55 -15.58
CA ASP A 86 -1.65 -34.08 -15.13
C ASP A 86 -1.85 -35.19 -14.08
N ALA A 87 -1.74 -36.44 -14.55
CA ALA A 87 -1.89 -37.62 -13.71
C ALA A 87 -0.85 -37.73 -12.57
N ARG A 88 0.23 -36.94 -12.60
CA ARG A 88 1.25 -36.86 -11.53
C ARG A 88 0.90 -35.80 -10.49
N ALA A 89 0.10 -34.81 -10.85
CA ALA A 89 -0.42 -33.82 -9.93
C ALA A 89 -1.59 -34.39 -9.10
N ARG A 90 -1.62 -34.01 -7.83
CA ARG A 90 -2.68 -34.36 -6.88
C ARG A 90 -3.15 -33.08 -6.24
N ASP A 91 -4.36 -32.68 -6.57
CA ASP A 91 -5.00 -31.49 -6.03
C ASP A 91 -5.69 -31.81 -4.71
N LEU A 92 -5.58 -30.89 -3.76
CA LEU A 92 -6.23 -30.94 -2.47
C LEU A 92 -7.56 -30.20 -2.57
N ARG A 93 -8.60 -30.81 -1.99
CA ARG A 93 -9.92 -30.21 -1.79
C ARG A 93 -10.43 -30.52 -0.39
N LEU A 94 -11.23 -29.61 0.15
CA LEU A 94 -12.01 -29.87 1.35
C LEU A 94 -13.15 -30.83 1.04
N THR A 95 -13.42 -31.73 1.98
CA THR A 95 -14.68 -32.48 2.01
C THR A 95 -15.78 -31.63 2.65
N GLU A 96 -17.02 -32.12 2.67
CA GLU A 96 -18.09 -31.46 3.42
C GLU A 96 -17.76 -31.34 4.92
N ALA A 97 -17.17 -32.39 5.51
CA ALA A 97 -16.70 -32.36 6.90
C ALA A 97 -15.57 -31.34 7.10
N GLY A 98 -14.64 -31.22 6.14
CA GLY A 98 -13.58 -30.22 6.16
C GLY A 98 -14.10 -28.79 6.06
N ARG A 99 -15.13 -28.55 5.23
CA ARG A 99 -15.80 -27.25 5.14
C ARG A 99 -16.51 -26.88 6.44
N LYS A 100 -17.17 -27.83 7.11
CA LYS A 100 -17.79 -27.62 8.44
C LYS A 100 -16.73 -27.29 9.49
N ALA A 101 -15.62 -28.04 9.52
CA ALA A 101 -14.50 -27.78 10.42
C ALA A 101 -13.88 -26.39 10.17
N PHE A 102 -13.67 -26.04 8.90
CA PHE A 102 -13.17 -24.73 8.50
C PHE A 102 -14.09 -23.59 8.94
N ALA A 103 -15.41 -23.73 8.74
CA ALA A 103 -16.38 -22.72 9.15
C ALA A 103 -16.33 -22.43 10.66
N ILE A 104 -16.22 -23.47 11.50
CA ILE A 104 -16.08 -23.30 12.96
C ILE A 104 -14.78 -22.57 13.31
N ILE A 105 -13.68 -22.90 12.64
CA ILE A 105 -12.38 -22.24 12.87
C ILE A 105 -12.44 -20.77 12.43
N ASP A 106 -12.97 -20.48 11.24
CA ASP A 106 -13.09 -19.11 10.70
C ASP A 106 -14.02 -18.25 11.56
N GLU A 107 -15.15 -18.80 12.03
CA GLU A 107 -16.06 -18.12 12.95
C GLU A 107 -15.36 -17.73 14.26
N ARG A 108 -14.62 -18.65 14.88
CA ARG A 108 -13.89 -18.35 16.12
C ARG A 108 -12.76 -17.36 15.91
N GLN A 109 -12.05 -17.43 14.80
CA GLN A 109 -11.02 -16.45 14.44
C GLN A 109 -11.62 -15.06 14.28
N ARG A 110 -12.74 -14.95 13.55
CA ARG A 110 -13.45 -13.67 13.38
C ARG A 110 -13.96 -13.12 14.70
N ALA A 111 -14.55 -13.96 15.56
CA ALA A 111 -15.00 -13.56 16.88
C ALA A 111 -13.85 -13.03 17.73
N ALA A 112 -12.73 -13.75 17.81
CA ALA A 112 -11.56 -13.32 18.57
C ALA A 112 -10.97 -11.98 18.09
N VAL A 113 -10.94 -11.75 16.77
CA VAL A 113 -10.54 -10.45 16.21
C VAL A 113 -11.60 -9.38 16.48
N GLY A 114 -12.88 -9.72 16.41
CA GLY A 114 -14.00 -8.84 16.76
C GLY A 114 -13.91 -8.35 18.20
N ASP A 115 -13.77 -9.27 19.15
CA ASP A 115 -13.60 -8.99 20.59
C ASP A 115 -12.41 -8.05 20.83
N LEU A 116 -11.28 -8.26 20.14
CA LEU A 116 -10.11 -7.38 20.22
C LEU A 116 -10.41 -5.95 19.73
N LEU A 117 -11.30 -5.78 18.74
CA LEU A 117 -11.61 -4.50 18.13
C LEU A 117 -12.80 -3.78 18.79
N ASP A 118 -13.66 -4.49 19.52
CA ASP A 118 -14.84 -3.93 20.19
C ASP A 118 -14.44 -2.90 21.27
N ASP A 119 -13.32 -3.12 21.94
CA ASP A 119 -12.75 -2.21 22.93
C ASP A 119 -12.04 -0.98 22.32
N VAL A 120 -11.89 -0.93 20.99
CA VAL A 120 -11.16 0.14 20.30
C VAL A 120 -12.13 1.14 19.66
N PRO A 121 -12.11 2.43 20.09
CA PRO A 121 -12.94 3.48 19.49
C PRO A 121 -12.76 3.59 17.97
N GLY A 122 -13.82 3.99 17.25
CA GLY A 122 -13.84 3.93 15.78
C GLY A 122 -12.71 4.69 15.06
N THR A 123 -12.20 5.79 15.62
CA THR A 123 -11.02 6.50 15.09
C THR A 123 -9.75 5.67 15.28
N MET A 124 -9.48 5.22 16.51
CA MET A 124 -8.34 4.37 16.84
C MET A 124 -8.35 3.03 16.07
N ARG A 125 -9.55 2.50 15.78
CA ARG A 125 -9.71 1.28 14.98
C ARG A 125 -9.22 1.49 13.55
N ARG A 126 -9.53 2.64 12.94
CA ARG A 126 -9.02 2.99 11.61
C ARG A 126 -7.50 3.15 11.64
N ASP A 127 -6.97 3.84 12.65
CA ASP A 127 -5.52 4.04 12.80
C ASP A 127 -4.79 2.69 12.97
N LEU A 128 -5.36 1.77 13.75
CA LEU A 128 -4.83 0.42 13.94
C LEU A 128 -4.82 -0.37 12.63
N VAL A 129 -5.94 -0.37 11.89
CA VAL A 129 -6.04 -1.09 10.60
C VAL A 129 -5.06 -0.51 9.57
N GLU A 130 -4.94 0.82 9.49
CA GLU A 130 -3.97 1.47 8.61
C GLU A 130 -2.53 1.11 9.02
N ALA A 131 -2.21 1.16 10.32
CA ALA A 131 -0.88 0.83 10.82
C ALA A 131 -0.49 -0.64 10.55
N LEU A 132 -1.40 -1.59 10.77
CA LEU A 132 -1.19 -3.01 10.46
C LEU A 132 -1.01 -3.23 8.95
N THR A 133 -1.80 -2.55 8.14
CA THR A 133 -1.68 -2.62 6.68
C THR A 133 -0.36 -2.04 6.21
N ARG A 134 0.05 -0.88 6.74
CA ARG A 134 1.33 -0.25 6.43
C ARG A 134 2.49 -1.15 6.86
N ALA A 135 2.46 -1.73 8.06
CA ALA A 135 3.47 -2.67 8.51
C ALA A 135 3.59 -3.87 7.56
N ARG A 136 2.46 -4.45 7.14
CA ARG A 136 2.42 -5.54 6.17
C ARG A 136 3.04 -5.12 4.83
N LEU A 137 2.68 -3.96 4.28
CA LEU A 137 3.22 -3.45 3.00
C LEU A 137 4.71 -3.11 3.08
N LEU A 138 5.21 -2.67 4.24
CA LEU A 138 6.64 -2.41 4.44
C LEU A 138 7.47 -3.71 4.53
N LEU A 139 6.91 -4.77 5.13
CA LEU A 139 7.57 -6.07 5.26
C LEU A 139 7.46 -6.92 3.98
N ASP A 140 6.32 -6.86 3.31
CA ASP A 140 6.05 -7.53 2.05
C ASP A 140 5.30 -6.58 1.09
N PRO A 141 6.05 -5.78 0.30
CA PRO A 141 5.46 -4.89 -0.70
C PRO A 141 4.63 -5.62 -1.75
N ALA A 142 4.82 -6.91 -2.00
CA ALA A 142 4.06 -7.68 -2.99
C ALA A 142 2.67 -8.07 -2.47
N SER A 143 2.48 -8.09 -1.14
CA SER A 143 1.19 -8.42 -0.52
C SER A 143 0.06 -7.40 -0.77
N GLY A 144 0.40 -6.19 -1.23
CA GLY A 144 -0.59 -5.14 -1.48
C GLY A 144 -1.44 -5.38 -2.72
N GLY A 145 -2.76 -5.15 -2.60
CA GLY A 145 -3.72 -5.23 -3.69
C GLY A 145 -3.50 -4.20 -4.82
N PRO A 146 -4.44 -4.10 -5.77
CA PRO A 146 -4.43 -3.01 -6.76
C PRO A 146 -4.57 -1.66 -6.06
N PHE A 147 -3.96 -0.61 -6.63
CA PHE A 147 -4.13 0.74 -6.09
C PHE A 147 -5.39 1.41 -6.66
N HIS A 148 -5.89 2.41 -5.95
CA HIS A 148 -7.00 3.25 -6.37
C HIS A 148 -6.61 4.72 -6.23
N ILE A 149 -7.05 5.59 -7.15
CA ILE A 149 -6.83 7.04 -7.05
C ILE A 149 -8.14 7.70 -6.64
N ARG A 150 -8.08 8.55 -5.62
CA ARG A 150 -9.23 9.27 -5.07
C ARG A 150 -8.88 10.72 -4.69
N PRO A 151 -9.87 11.60 -4.49
CA PRO A 151 -9.64 12.89 -3.88
C PRO A 151 -9.05 12.77 -2.46
N PHE A 152 -8.37 13.83 -2.03
CA PHE A 152 -7.84 13.93 -0.67
C PHE A 152 -8.94 13.96 0.39
N ARG A 153 -8.56 13.57 1.62
CA ARG A 153 -9.37 13.64 2.84
C ARG A 153 -8.78 14.68 3.80
N THR A 154 -9.57 15.12 4.77
CA THR A 154 -9.12 16.03 5.82
C THR A 154 -7.85 15.51 6.49
N GLY A 155 -6.84 16.37 6.61
CA GLY A 155 -5.52 16.06 7.19
C GLY A 155 -4.49 15.55 6.18
N GLU A 156 -4.90 15.00 5.03
CA GLU A 156 -3.96 14.43 4.06
C GLU A 156 -3.04 15.47 3.41
N PRO A 157 -3.45 16.72 3.08
CA PRO A 157 -2.54 17.67 2.47
C PRO A 157 -1.30 17.96 3.33
N ALA A 158 -1.48 18.18 4.63
CA ALA A 158 -0.37 18.36 5.56
C ALA A 158 0.48 17.08 5.72
N LEU A 159 -0.17 15.91 5.76
CA LEU A 159 0.54 14.63 5.80
C LEU A 159 1.40 14.42 4.53
N ILE A 160 0.89 14.80 3.35
CA ILE A 160 1.62 14.67 2.08
C ILE A 160 2.89 15.52 2.10
N ALA A 161 2.80 16.79 2.52
CA ALA A 161 3.99 17.64 2.68
C ALA A 161 4.99 16.99 3.64
N ALA A 162 4.55 16.57 4.83
CA ALA A 162 5.42 15.90 5.79
C ALA A 162 6.07 14.62 5.24
N ARG A 163 5.32 13.79 4.49
CA ARG A 163 5.85 12.57 3.87
C ARG A 163 6.90 12.90 2.81
N GLN A 164 6.66 13.88 1.96
CA GLN A 164 7.60 14.26 0.93
C GLN A 164 8.89 14.83 1.53
N SER A 165 8.78 15.69 2.54
CA SER A 165 9.91 16.19 3.33
C SER A 165 10.77 15.07 3.89
N VAL A 166 10.17 14.07 4.53
CA VAL A 166 10.90 12.91 5.07
C VAL A 166 11.64 12.15 3.96
N LEU A 167 10.96 11.88 2.84
CA LEU A 167 11.54 11.13 1.73
C LEU A 167 12.71 11.89 1.06
N TYR A 168 12.60 13.20 0.89
CA TYR A 168 13.65 14.01 0.27
C TYR A 168 14.80 14.34 1.21
N ALA A 169 14.54 14.49 2.51
CA ALA A 169 15.60 14.58 3.51
C ALA A 169 16.46 13.32 3.53
N GLU A 170 15.85 12.14 3.51
CA GLU A 170 16.57 10.86 3.50
C GLU A 170 17.35 10.63 2.19
N SER A 171 16.73 10.90 1.04
CA SER A 171 17.31 10.56 -0.26
C SER A 171 18.26 11.61 -0.84
N HIS A 172 18.08 12.89 -0.52
CA HIS A 172 18.84 14.00 -1.11
C HIS A 172 19.41 14.98 -0.08
N GLY A 173 19.13 14.80 1.22
CA GLY A 173 19.56 15.73 2.26
C GLY A 173 18.82 17.07 2.26
N TRP A 174 17.70 17.18 1.54
CA TRP A 174 16.88 18.40 1.51
C TRP A 174 16.07 18.50 2.79
N GLY A 175 16.47 19.42 3.67
CA GLY A 175 15.90 19.58 5.00
C GLY A 175 14.82 20.66 5.08
N ARG A 176 14.81 21.37 6.21
CA ARG A 176 13.78 22.35 6.60
C ARG A 176 13.40 23.37 5.52
N ALA A 177 14.34 23.82 4.68
CA ALA A 177 14.05 24.81 3.65
C ALA A 177 13.01 24.30 2.63
N LEU A 178 13.09 23.02 2.25
CA LEU A 178 12.07 22.41 1.40
C LEU A 178 10.76 22.19 2.17
N GLU A 179 10.83 21.70 3.42
CA GLU A 179 9.66 21.48 4.27
C GLU A 179 8.80 22.75 4.45
N VAL A 180 9.43 23.92 4.59
CA VAL A 180 8.72 25.21 4.61
C VAL A 180 7.94 25.44 3.32
N ILE A 181 8.57 25.23 2.16
CA ILE A 181 7.92 25.41 0.85
C ILE A 181 6.74 24.44 0.70
N GLU A 182 6.91 23.17 1.06
CA GLU A 182 5.86 22.15 0.98
C GLU A 182 4.70 22.48 1.94
N GLY A 183 5.00 22.98 3.14
CA GLY A 183 4.01 23.49 4.08
C GLY A 183 3.25 24.71 3.56
N GLU A 184 3.94 25.68 2.96
CA GLU A 184 3.32 26.85 2.34
C GLU A 184 2.40 26.47 1.18
N VAL A 185 2.82 25.55 0.32
CA VAL A 185 2.01 25.03 -0.80
C VAL A 185 0.72 24.41 -0.28
N THR A 186 0.80 23.54 0.73
CA THR A 186 -0.38 22.84 1.24
C THR A 186 -1.29 23.75 2.06
N ALA A 187 -0.73 24.71 2.80
CA ALA A 187 -1.51 25.73 3.51
C ALA A 187 -2.23 26.69 2.57
N ALA A 188 -1.57 27.13 1.48
CA ALA A 188 -2.18 27.95 0.44
C ALA A 188 -3.30 27.21 -0.28
N PHE A 189 -3.02 25.97 -0.73
CA PHE A 189 -4.03 25.10 -1.35
C PHE A 189 -5.26 24.95 -0.45
N LEU A 190 -5.09 24.65 0.84
CA LEU A 190 -6.23 24.47 1.76
C LEU A 190 -7.01 25.76 2.02
N ARG A 191 -6.35 26.92 2.03
CA ARG A 191 -6.98 28.21 2.29
C ARG A 191 -7.90 28.63 1.14
N ASP A 192 -7.40 28.45 -0.08
CA ASP A 192 -7.98 29.02 -1.28
C ASP A 192 -8.62 27.94 -2.20
N PHE A 193 -8.76 26.71 -1.69
CA PHE A 193 -9.20 25.53 -2.45
C PHE A 193 -10.51 25.76 -3.20
N ASP A 194 -10.43 25.75 -4.53
CA ASP A 194 -11.60 25.70 -5.41
C ASP A 194 -11.75 24.30 -6.02
N PRO A 195 -12.71 23.47 -5.59
CA PRO A 195 -12.90 22.13 -6.15
C PRO A 195 -13.30 22.11 -7.62
N ALA A 196 -13.74 23.24 -8.20
CA ALA A 196 -14.01 23.34 -9.63
C ALA A 196 -12.73 23.51 -10.45
N ARG A 197 -11.64 23.98 -9.83
CA ARG A 197 -10.39 24.33 -10.51
C ARG A 197 -9.18 23.55 -10.02
N GLU A 198 -9.18 23.08 -8.79
CA GLU A 198 -8.04 22.50 -8.11
C GLU A 198 -8.39 21.12 -7.56
N GLN A 199 -7.38 20.28 -7.37
CA GLN A 199 -7.56 18.97 -6.76
C GLN A 199 -6.27 18.40 -6.19
N CYS A 200 -6.36 17.59 -5.14
CA CYS A 200 -5.29 16.70 -4.69
C CYS A 200 -5.74 15.25 -4.88
N TRP A 201 -4.97 14.49 -5.66
CA TRP A 201 -5.22 13.07 -5.90
C TRP A 201 -4.29 12.23 -5.04
N VAL A 202 -4.88 11.28 -4.32
CA VAL A 202 -4.19 10.31 -3.47
C VAL A 202 -4.35 8.93 -4.07
N ALA A 203 -3.23 8.26 -4.32
CA ALA A 203 -3.21 6.84 -4.61
C ALA A 203 -3.18 6.06 -3.29
N GLU A 204 -4.06 5.08 -3.11
CA GLU A 204 -4.08 4.21 -1.93
C GLU A 204 -3.99 2.73 -2.30
N ILE A 205 -3.30 1.94 -1.47
CA ILE A 205 -3.26 0.47 -1.52
C ILE A 205 -3.80 -0.03 -0.19
N ASP A 206 -4.87 -0.81 -0.22
CA ASP A 206 -5.51 -1.39 0.98
C ASP A 206 -5.82 -0.33 2.06
N GLY A 207 -6.15 0.90 1.65
CA GLY A 207 -6.46 2.02 2.53
C GLY A 207 -5.24 2.83 3.03
N VAL A 208 -4.01 2.44 2.67
CA VAL A 208 -2.79 3.19 3.01
C VAL A 208 -2.38 4.08 1.83
N MET A 209 -2.09 5.36 2.10
CA MET A 209 -1.55 6.28 1.09
C MET A 209 -0.24 5.74 0.50
N ALA A 210 -0.23 5.56 -0.81
CA ALA A 210 0.86 5.03 -1.62
C ALA A 210 1.55 6.12 -2.45
N GLY A 211 0.90 7.27 -2.65
CA GLY A 211 1.44 8.44 -3.32
C GLY A 211 0.39 9.52 -3.47
N ALA A 212 0.81 10.73 -3.84
CA ALA A 212 -0.12 11.83 -4.06
C ALA A 212 0.44 12.85 -5.06
N VAL A 213 -0.45 13.71 -5.58
CA VAL A 213 -0.11 14.86 -6.42
C VAL A 213 -1.21 15.91 -6.31
N PHE A 214 -0.82 17.18 -6.41
CA PHE A 214 -1.74 18.31 -6.42
C PHE A 214 -1.80 18.94 -7.81
N VAL A 215 -2.97 19.48 -8.15
CA VAL A 215 -3.21 20.42 -9.23
C VAL A 215 -3.71 21.71 -8.59
N THR A 216 -2.94 22.78 -8.72
CA THR A 216 -3.30 24.13 -8.25
C THR A 216 -3.55 25.07 -9.42
N ASP A 217 -4.39 26.07 -9.21
CA ASP A 217 -4.65 27.12 -10.19
C ASP A 217 -3.58 28.21 -10.11
N GLU A 218 -3.04 28.63 -11.25
CA GLU A 218 -2.08 29.74 -11.35
C GLU A 218 -2.66 30.96 -12.06
N GLY A 219 -3.96 30.94 -12.38
CA GLY A 219 -4.63 31.99 -13.14
C GLY A 219 -4.42 31.84 -14.64
N ASP A 220 -5.10 32.69 -15.42
CA ASP A 220 -4.98 32.79 -16.88
C ASP A 220 -5.12 31.46 -17.64
N GLY A 221 -5.88 30.51 -17.09
CA GLY A 221 -6.08 29.19 -17.68
C GLY A 221 -4.88 28.24 -17.53
N LEU A 222 -3.92 28.54 -16.65
CA LEU A 222 -2.77 27.70 -16.34
C LEU A 222 -2.96 26.94 -15.02
N ALA A 223 -2.84 25.62 -15.06
CA ALA A 223 -2.80 24.76 -13.87
C ALA A 223 -1.36 24.31 -13.58
N ARG A 224 -1.10 23.87 -12.35
CA ARG A 224 0.24 23.48 -11.92
C ARG A 224 0.29 22.21 -11.09
N LEU A 225 1.17 21.29 -11.48
CA LEU A 225 1.44 20.09 -10.69
C LEU A 225 2.39 20.41 -9.54
N ARG A 226 2.04 19.89 -8.37
CA ARG A 226 2.72 20.15 -7.10
C ARG A 226 2.82 18.85 -6.30
N LEU A 227 3.93 18.72 -5.55
CA LEU A 227 4.15 17.71 -4.51
C LEU A 227 3.89 16.25 -4.96
N LEU A 228 4.24 15.90 -6.20
CA LEU A 228 4.18 14.52 -6.68
C LEU A 228 5.17 13.65 -5.90
N HIS A 229 4.68 12.62 -5.22
CA HIS A 229 5.52 11.58 -4.63
C HIS A 229 4.84 10.21 -4.67
N VAL A 230 5.66 9.15 -4.58
CA VAL A 230 5.23 7.76 -4.43
C VAL A 230 6.06 7.12 -3.31
N GLU A 231 5.37 6.53 -2.34
CA GLU A 231 5.98 5.84 -1.20
C GLU A 231 6.89 4.70 -1.67
N PRO A 232 8.05 4.46 -1.02
CA PRO A 232 8.99 3.42 -1.43
C PRO A 232 8.39 2.02 -1.60
N PHE A 233 7.48 1.62 -0.69
CA PHE A 233 6.80 0.32 -0.74
C PHE A 233 5.88 0.17 -1.96
N ALA A 234 5.47 1.27 -2.59
CA ALA A 234 4.50 1.27 -3.69
C ALA A 234 5.14 1.57 -5.07
N ARG A 235 6.46 1.77 -5.13
CA ARG A 235 7.16 2.06 -6.39
C ARG A 235 7.10 0.87 -7.36
N ARG A 236 7.28 1.16 -8.65
CA ARG A 236 7.21 0.18 -9.76
C ARG A 236 5.83 -0.47 -9.97
N ARG A 237 4.77 0.18 -9.46
CA ARG A 237 3.36 -0.21 -9.70
C ARG A 237 2.63 0.71 -10.70
N GLY A 238 3.34 1.61 -11.38
CA GLY A 238 2.72 2.58 -12.32
C GLY A 238 2.00 3.77 -11.65
N ILE A 239 2.04 3.89 -10.33
CA ILE A 239 1.29 4.91 -9.57
C ILE A 239 1.64 6.35 -9.99
N GLY A 240 2.93 6.67 -10.12
CA GLY A 240 3.35 8.03 -10.47
C GLY A 240 2.83 8.47 -11.86
N GLU A 241 2.85 7.56 -12.82
CA GLU A 241 2.30 7.79 -14.16
C GLU A 241 0.77 7.94 -14.11
N ALA A 242 0.08 7.07 -13.38
CA ALA A 242 -1.37 7.14 -13.22
C ALA A 242 -1.84 8.43 -12.53
N LEU A 243 -1.10 8.90 -11.52
CA LEU A 243 -1.36 10.17 -10.84
C LEU A 243 -1.20 11.36 -11.79
N VAL A 244 -0.10 11.44 -12.54
CA VAL A 244 0.11 12.54 -13.51
C VAL A 244 -0.94 12.48 -14.63
N ALA A 245 -1.24 11.29 -15.17
CA ALA A 245 -2.29 11.12 -16.17
C ALA A 245 -3.65 11.59 -15.65
N ARG A 246 -3.99 11.30 -14.39
CA ARG A 246 -5.23 11.79 -13.77
C ARG A 246 -5.26 13.32 -13.68
N CYS A 247 -4.15 13.96 -13.35
CA CYS A 247 -4.05 15.42 -13.35
C CYS A 247 -4.21 16.02 -14.75
N VAL A 248 -3.60 15.43 -15.78
CA VAL A 248 -3.75 15.87 -17.17
C VAL A 248 -5.20 15.74 -17.63
N GLY A 249 -5.86 14.63 -17.31
CA GLY A 249 -7.29 14.44 -17.58
C GLY A 249 -8.16 15.49 -16.89
N PHE A 250 -7.97 15.70 -15.59
CA PHE A 250 -8.67 16.72 -14.82
C PHE A 250 -8.47 18.13 -15.43
N ALA A 251 -7.24 18.50 -15.77
CA ALA A 251 -6.97 19.82 -16.32
C ALA A 251 -7.68 20.06 -17.66
N ARG A 252 -7.78 19.03 -18.52
CA ARG A 252 -8.56 19.09 -19.77
C ARG A 252 -10.06 19.21 -19.49
N GLU A 253 -10.59 18.39 -18.59
CA GLU A 253 -12.01 18.38 -18.20
C GLU A 253 -12.45 19.74 -17.65
N THR A 254 -11.58 20.41 -16.89
CA THR A 254 -11.81 21.73 -16.30
C THR A 254 -11.57 22.90 -17.27
N GLY A 255 -11.02 22.64 -18.46
CA GLY A 255 -10.79 23.66 -19.48
C GLY A 255 -9.52 24.51 -19.28
N TYR A 256 -8.51 23.98 -18.58
CA TYR A 256 -7.19 24.62 -18.55
C TYR A 256 -6.54 24.55 -19.93
N THR A 257 -5.84 25.62 -20.31
CA THR A 257 -5.12 25.71 -21.59
C THR A 257 -3.74 25.07 -21.50
N ALA A 258 -3.15 25.00 -20.31
CA ALA A 258 -1.86 24.38 -20.08
C ALA A 258 -1.70 23.85 -18.65
N LEU A 259 -0.79 22.88 -18.51
CA LEU A 259 -0.25 22.43 -17.23
C LEU A 259 1.24 22.77 -17.15
N THR A 260 1.69 23.25 -16.00
CA THR A 260 3.12 23.41 -15.71
C THR A 260 3.52 22.66 -14.45
N LEU A 261 4.81 22.41 -14.28
CA LEU A 261 5.39 21.88 -13.05
C LEU A 261 6.83 22.38 -12.90
N TRP A 262 7.33 22.30 -11.68
CA TRP A 262 8.72 22.57 -11.36
C TRP A 262 9.34 21.35 -10.70
N THR A 263 10.51 20.93 -11.19
CA THR A 263 11.23 19.74 -10.72
C THR A 263 12.74 20.03 -10.66
N GLN A 264 13.50 19.12 -10.08
CA GLN A 264 14.97 19.19 -10.04
C GLN A 264 15.58 18.24 -11.07
N THR A 265 16.71 18.61 -11.69
CA THR A 265 17.39 17.78 -12.70
C THR A 265 17.77 16.40 -12.16
N VAL A 266 18.11 16.33 -10.87
CA VAL A 266 18.47 15.09 -10.14
C VAL A 266 17.29 14.12 -9.97
N LEU A 267 16.04 14.58 -10.12
CA LEU A 267 14.84 13.75 -10.00
C LEU A 267 14.50 13.04 -11.31
N GLU A 268 15.45 12.29 -11.87
CA GLU A 268 15.30 11.59 -13.16
C GLU A 268 14.03 10.74 -13.28
N PRO A 269 13.59 9.96 -12.27
CA PRO A 269 12.38 9.15 -12.39
C PRO A 269 11.12 10.01 -12.62
N ALA A 270 11.01 11.16 -11.95
CA ALA A 270 9.88 12.08 -12.15
C ALA A 270 9.93 12.72 -13.53
N ARG A 271 11.13 13.15 -13.97
CA ARG A 271 11.34 13.72 -15.32
C ARG A 271 10.92 12.77 -16.43
N ARG A 272 11.22 11.46 -16.30
CA ARG A 272 10.75 10.44 -17.26
C ARG A 272 9.23 10.34 -17.32
N ILE A 273 8.54 10.42 -16.18
CA ILE A 273 7.07 10.41 -16.13
C ILE A 273 6.51 11.63 -16.86
N TYR A 274 7.03 12.83 -16.56
CA TYR A 274 6.55 14.07 -17.19
C TYR A 274 6.77 14.06 -18.71
N ALA A 275 7.95 13.65 -19.16
CA ALA A 275 8.24 13.53 -20.59
C ALA A 275 7.31 12.53 -21.30
N ALA A 276 7.02 11.38 -20.67
CA ALA A 276 6.10 10.38 -21.21
C ALA A 276 4.66 10.92 -21.34
N GLN A 277 4.25 11.82 -20.46
CA GLN A 277 2.94 12.51 -20.50
C GLN A 277 2.94 13.73 -21.43
N GLY A 278 4.04 13.99 -22.16
CA GLY A 278 4.13 15.04 -23.18
C GLY A 278 4.59 16.41 -22.67
N PHE A 279 4.95 16.54 -21.39
CA PHE A 279 5.54 17.78 -20.89
C PHE A 279 6.90 18.02 -21.54
N ARG A 280 7.22 19.30 -21.79
CA ARG A 280 8.51 19.74 -22.32
C ARG A 280 9.17 20.70 -21.34
N CYS A 281 10.48 20.56 -21.14
CA CYS A 281 11.27 21.53 -20.40
C CYS A 281 11.30 22.86 -21.17
N VAL A 282 10.87 23.95 -20.53
CA VAL A 282 10.84 25.30 -21.12
C VAL A 282 11.85 26.24 -20.47
N GLU A 283 12.33 25.90 -19.28
CA GLU A 283 13.31 26.69 -18.54
C GLU A 283 14.18 25.78 -17.67
N THR A 284 15.45 26.12 -17.54
CA THR A 284 16.38 25.48 -16.61
C THR A 284 17.20 26.56 -15.93
N ALA A 285 17.21 26.59 -14.60
CA ALA A 285 17.86 27.64 -13.83
C ALA A 285 18.47 27.11 -12.52
N MET A 286 19.57 27.72 -12.09
CA MET A 286 20.16 27.46 -10.78
C MET A 286 19.37 28.17 -9.69
N HIS A 287 19.22 27.54 -8.53
CA HIS A 287 18.63 28.14 -7.34
C HIS A 287 19.16 27.47 -6.07
N ASP A 288 18.89 28.07 -4.91
CA ASP A 288 19.28 27.57 -3.59
C ASP A 288 18.09 27.40 -2.63
N ARG A 289 16.85 27.49 -3.13
CA ARG A 289 15.60 27.44 -2.35
C ARG A 289 15.48 26.24 -1.38
N PHE A 290 16.19 25.14 -1.61
CA PHE A 290 16.17 23.96 -0.72
C PHE A 290 17.33 23.97 0.30
N GLY A 291 18.01 25.10 0.46
CA GLY A 291 19.15 25.29 1.36
C GLY A 291 20.49 24.85 0.76
N VAL A 292 20.50 24.33 -0.47
CA VAL A 292 21.68 23.90 -1.22
C VAL A 292 21.57 24.31 -2.69
N PRO A 293 22.69 24.57 -3.39
CA PRO A 293 22.67 24.86 -4.82
C PRO A 293 22.12 23.69 -5.63
N LEU A 294 21.08 23.94 -6.42
CA LEU A 294 20.39 22.97 -7.27
C LEU A 294 20.11 23.57 -8.64
N GLN A 295 19.87 22.68 -9.61
CA GLN A 295 19.40 23.04 -10.93
C GLN A 295 17.94 22.60 -11.07
N GLY A 296 17.05 23.58 -11.12
CA GLY A 296 15.62 23.38 -11.31
C GLY A 296 15.22 23.48 -12.77
N GLU A 297 14.16 22.77 -13.15
CA GLU A 297 13.56 22.81 -14.47
C GLU A 297 12.06 23.14 -14.36
N THR A 298 11.61 24.08 -15.19
CA THR A 298 10.17 24.33 -15.41
C THR A 298 9.75 23.54 -16.64
N TRP A 299 8.73 22.70 -16.47
CA TRP A 299 8.15 21.92 -17.56
C TRP A 299 6.73 22.38 -17.84
N ARG A 300 6.32 22.31 -19.11
CA ARG A 300 5.01 22.74 -19.59
C ARG A 300 4.41 21.75 -20.58
N LEU A 301 3.11 21.53 -20.47
CA LEU A 301 2.29 20.76 -21.38
C LEU A 301 1.15 21.66 -21.86
N GLU A 302 1.08 21.92 -23.17
CA GLU A 302 -0.08 22.57 -23.76
C GLU A 302 -1.23 21.58 -23.86
N LEU A 303 -2.40 21.97 -23.38
CA LEU A 303 -3.63 21.19 -23.47
C LEU A 303 -4.40 21.78 -24.66
N ALA A 304 -4.21 21.19 -25.83
CA ALA A 304 -4.99 21.58 -27.01
C ALA A 304 -6.50 21.49 -26.68
N ALA A 305 -7.25 22.50 -27.13
CA ALA A 305 -8.71 22.55 -27.02
C ALA A 305 -9.39 21.39 -27.78
#